data_AF-A0A8T5ZQ65-F1
#
_entry.id   AF-A0A8T5ZQ65-F1
#
_cell.length_a   1.000
_cell.length_b   1.000
_cell.length_c   1.000
_cell.angle_alpha   90.00
_cell.angle_beta   90.00
_cell.angle_gamma   90.00
#
_symmetry.space_group_name_H-M   'P 1'
#
loop_
_entity.id
_entity.type
_entity.pdbx_description
1 polymer ?
#
loop_
_entity_poly.entity_id
_entity_poly.type
_entity_poly.pdbx_seq_one_letter_code
_entity_poly.pdbx_strand_id
1 'polypeptide(L)'
;MYTEAFPLVDITIVPDDEIMQHRRIALLELIQKHIRDRDLIGMVDRITTLLVRGFTNDSQLQTLFNYLLQCGDTSRFTRFIQEIAERSPLQKERLMTIAERLRQEGHQIGWQEGKIEGWQEGKLEGLQEGMREQAIKIALRMLEQGIDRDLVLAATQLSEADLAANNH
;
A
#
# COMPACT_ATOMS: atom_id res chain seq x y z
N MET A 1 -4.18 24.87 -22.08
CA MET A 1 -3.50 24.09 -23.13
C MET A 1 -2.02 24.40 -23.01
N TYR A 2 -1.17 23.37 -22.90
CA TYR A 2 0.27 23.52 -22.93
C TYR A 2 0.73 23.47 -24.40
N THR A 3 0.94 24.64 -25.00
CA THR A 3 1.26 24.82 -26.42
C THR A 3 2.74 25.08 -26.70
N GLU A 4 3.58 25.05 -25.67
CA GLU A 4 5.03 25.23 -25.78
C GLU A 4 5.78 23.96 -25.35
N ALA A 5 7.01 23.80 -25.84
CA ALA A 5 7.87 22.68 -25.47
C ALA A 5 8.14 22.70 -23.96
N PHE A 6 7.85 21.59 -23.28
CA PHE A 6 8.17 21.44 -21.87
C PHE A 6 9.68 21.31 -21.68
N PRO A 7 10.35 22.23 -20.97
CA PRO A 7 11.75 22.08 -20.65
C PRO A 7 11.91 20.92 -19.66
N LEU A 8 12.56 19.84 -20.10
CA LEU A 8 12.96 18.73 -19.25
C LEU A 8 14.34 19.04 -18.67
N VAL A 9 14.45 18.93 -17.35
CA VAL A 9 15.72 19.07 -16.64
C VAL A 9 16.13 17.70 -16.13
N ASP A 10 17.30 17.23 -16.54
CA ASP A 10 17.90 16.03 -15.98
C ASP A 10 18.60 16.37 -14.67
N ILE A 11 18.00 15.98 -13.54
CA ILE A 11 18.55 16.28 -12.21
C ILE A 11 19.83 15.48 -11.90
N THR A 12 20.09 14.38 -12.62
CA THR A 12 21.24 13.50 -12.31
C THR A 12 22.58 14.17 -12.61
N ILE A 13 22.60 15.11 -13.57
CA ILE A 13 23.78 15.86 -13.96
C ILE A 13 23.97 17.18 -13.20
N VAL A 14 22.94 17.65 -12.49
CA VAL A 14 23.00 18.91 -11.74
C VAL A 14 23.85 18.71 -10.47
N PRO A 15 24.90 19.51 -10.24
CA PRO A 15 25.73 19.39 -9.03
C PRO A 15 24.92 19.63 -7.76
N ASP A 16 25.21 18.91 -6.68
CA ASP A 16 24.47 19.05 -5.42
C ASP A 16 24.53 20.48 -4.88
N ASP A 17 25.67 21.16 -5.03
CA ASP A 17 25.85 22.53 -4.56
C ASP A 17 24.98 23.53 -5.34
N GLU A 18 24.65 23.22 -6.59
CA GLU A 18 23.68 23.97 -7.39
C GLU A 18 22.26 23.69 -6.90
N ILE A 19 21.91 22.41 -6.72
CA ILE A 19 20.62 22.01 -6.14
C ILE A 19 20.38 22.70 -4.78
N MET A 20 21.42 22.86 -3.97
CA MET A 20 21.34 23.54 -2.67
C MET A 20 20.88 25.01 -2.74
N GLN A 21 20.91 25.62 -3.93
CA GLN A 21 20.42 26.99 -4.16
C GLN A 21 18.95 27.04 -4.60
N HIS A 22 18.33 25.91 -4.93
CA HIS A 22 16.96 25.84 -5.46
C HIS A 22 15.85 26.01 -4.41
N ARG A 23 16.21 26.38 -3.17
CA ARG A 23 15.29 26.73 -2.06
C ARG A 23 14.24 25.64 -1.78
N ARG A 24 12.99 25.85 -2.22
CA ARG A 24 11.82 25.02 -1.88
C ARG A 24 11.81 23.66 -2.56
N ILE A 25 12.43 23.55 -3.75
CA ILE A 25 12.48 22.30 -4.53
C ILE A 25 13.76 21.50 -4.29
N ALA A 26 14.80 22.14 -3.76
CA ALA A 26 16.12 21.55 -3.51
C ALA A 26 16.05 20.23 -2.74
N LEU A 27 15.15 20.14 -1.76
CA LEU A 27 15.00 18.96 -0.93
C LEU A 27 14.46 17.77 -1.73
N LEU A 28 13.47 18.03 -2.57
CA LEU A 28 12.88 17.01 -3.43
C LEU A 28 13.85 16.59 -4.53
N GLU A 29 14.55 17.55 -5.13
CA GLU A 29 15.56 17.29 -6.16
C GLU A 29 16.73 16.46 -5.66
N LEU A 30 17.30 16.77 -4.49
CA LEU A 30 18.35 15.95 -3.89
C LEU A 30 17.85 14.53 -3.66
N ILE A 31 16.67 14.37 -3.05
CA ILE A 31 16.13 13.04 -2.80
C ILE A 31 15.87 12.30 -4.11
N GLN A 32 15.30 12.93 -5.13
CA GLN A 32 15.06 12.31 -6.43
C GLN A 32 16.35 11.87 -7.11
N LYS A 33 17.38 12.73 -7.11
CA LYS A 33 18.69 12.43 -7.70
C LYS A 33 19.31 11.18 -7.09
N HIS A 34 19.19 11.01 -5.78
CA HIS A 34 19.92 10.00 -5.03
C HIS A 34 19.05 8.87 -4.48
N ILE A 35 17.74 8.82 -4.77
CA ILE A 35 16.83 7.81 -4.20
C ILE A 35 17.27 6.37 -4.50
N ARG A 36 18.00 6.17 -5.60
CA ARG A 36 18.54 4.88 -6.04
C ARG A 36 19.97 4.64 -5.61
N ASP A 37 20.63 5.63 -5.01
CA ASP A 37 21.98 5.48 -4.51
C ASP A 37 21.97 4.54 -3.30
N ARG A 38 23.01 3.72 -3.20
CA ARG A 38 23.10 2.75 -2.09
C ARG A 38 23.27 3.42 -0.74
N ASP A 39 23.80 4.65 -0.73
CA ASP A 39 24.14 5.40 0.47
C ASP A 39 23.34 6.72 0.56
N LEU A 40 22.12 6.63 1.10
CA LEU A 40 21.33 7.81 1.45
C LEU A 40 21.91 8.56 2.67
N ILE A 41 22.80 7.93 3.44
CA ILE A 41 23.35 8.50 4.68
C ILE A 41 24.30 9.66 4.35
N GLY A 42 25.06 9.55 3.27
CA GLY A 42 25.94 10.63 2.77
C GLY A 42 25.23 11.96 2.49
N MET A 43 23.90 11.96 2.36
CA MET A 43 23.10 13.18 2.13
C MET A 43 22.47 13.77 3.39
N VAL A 44 22.54 13.09 4.53
CA VAL A 44 21.82 13.50 5.75
C VAL A 44 22.19 14.94 6.13
N ASP A 45 23.47 15.33 6.02
CA ASP A 45 23.91 16.69 6.37
C ASP A 45 23.36 17.76 5.42
N ARG A 46 23.31 17.48 4.11
CA ARG A 46 22.75 18.39 3.10
C ARG A 46 21.24 18.56 3.31
N ILE A 47 20.55 17.46 3.60
CA ILE A 47 19.10 17.45 3.83
C ILE A 47 18.75 18.14 5.15
N THR A 48 19.53 17.88 6.20
CA THR A 48 19.40 18.59 7.49
C THR A 48 19.59 20.09 7.31
N THR A 49 20.59 20.50 6.52
CA THR A 49 20.82 21.90 6.18
C THR A 49 19.60 22.53 5.49
N LEU A 50 19.01 21.85 4.51
CA LEU A 50 17.81 22.35 3.83
C LEU A 50 16.59 22.46 4.75
N LEU A 51 16.40 21.50 5.64
CA LEU A 51 15.30 21.50 6.60
C LEU A 51 15.45 22.66 7.60
N VAL A 52 16.68 22.90 8.09
CA VAL A 52 16.98 24.00 9.01
C VAL A 52 16.80 25.38 8.34
N ARG A 53 17.12 25.50 7.05
CA ARG A 53 16.86 26.74 6.27
C ARG A 53 15.37 27.09 6.17
N GLY A 54 14.46 26.16 6.43
CA GLY A 54 13.04 26.44 6.56
C GLY A 54 12.31 26.71 5.23
N PHE A 55 12.87 26.32 4.09
CA PHE A 55 12.20 26.49 2.79
C PHE A 55 11.04 25.50 2.57
N THR A 56 10.98 24.41 3.34
CA THR A 56 10.01 23.32 3.16
C THR A 56 8.85 23.44 4.16
N ASN A 57 7.63 23.62 3.64
CA ASN A 57 6.41 23.59 4.46
C ASN A 57 5.93 22.14 4.71
N ASP A 58 4.91 21.97 5.55
CA ASP A 58 4.41 20.65 5.97
C ASP A 58 3.91 19.80 4.79
N SER A 59 3.21 20.43 3.83
CA SER A 59 2.70 19.74 2.64
C SER A 59 3.83 19.25 1.73
N GLN A 60 4.87 20.06 1.55
CA GLN A 60 6.05 19.67 0.78
C GLN A 60 6.84 18.57 1.48
N LEU A 61 6.94 18.64 2.82
CA LEU A 61 7.59 17.61 3.62
C LEU A 61 6.77 16.30 3.57
N GLN A 62 5.45 16.37 3.68
CA GLN A 62 4.58 15.20 3.52
C GLN A 62 4.69 14.58 2.12
N THR A 63 4.75 15.40 1.07
CA THR A 63 4.95 14.93 -0.32
C THR A 63 6.28 14.21 -0.48
N LEU A 64 7.35 14.76 0.11
CA LEU A 64 8.67 14.13 0.12
C LEU A 64 8.65 12.76 0.81
N PHE A 65 8.00 12.67 1.97
CA PHE A 65 7.86 11.41 2.69
C PHE A 65 7.05 10.38 1.90
N ASN A 66 5.95 10.79 1.27
CA ASN A 66 5.16 9.91 0.41
C ASN A 66 6.00 9.37 -0.74
N TYR A 67 6.77 10.23 -1.39
CA TYR A 67 7.68 9.83 -2.45
C TYR A 67 8.74 8.83 -1.96
N LEU A 68 9.33 9.08 -0.79
CA LEU A 68 10.30 8.19 -0.16
C LEU A 68 9.71 6.81 0.19
N LEU A 69 8.47 6.75 0.67
CA LEU A 69 7.78 5.48 0.97
C LEU A 69 7.41 4.71 -0.31
N GLN A 70 7.06 5.42 -1.39
CA GLN A 70 6.70 4.78 -2.66
C GLN A 70 7.90 4.24 -3.43
N CYS A 71 9.02 4.97 -3.41
CA CYS A 71 10.17 4.69 -4.27
C CYS A 71 11.40 4.13 -3.52
N GLY A 72 11.44 4.28 -2.20
CA GLY A 72 12.58 3.88 -1.37
C GLY A 72 12.41 2.51 -0.73
N ASP A 73 13.54 1.91 -0.37
CA ASP A 73 13.58 0.75 0.52
C ASP A 73 13.17 1.19 1.94
N THR A 74 12.01 0.71 2.43
CA THR A 74 11.41 1.08 3.71
C THR A 74 12.40 0.98 4.87
N SER A 75 13.29 -0.01 4.86
CA SER A 75 14.27 -0.23 5.93
C SER A 75 15.36 0.85 5.97
N ARG A 76 15.81 1.32 4.79
CA ARG A 76 16.80 2.41 4.66
C ARG A 76 16.17 3.75 4.98
N PHE A 77 14.91 3.92 4.61
CA PHE A 77 14.14 5.13 4.90
C PHE A 77 13.96 5.35 6.41
N THR A 78 13.59 4.33 7.17
CA THR A 78 13.45 4.47 8.63
C THR A 78 14.74 4.94 9.28
N ARG A 79 15.89 4.33 8.91
CA ARG A 79 17.21 4.73 9.41
C ARG A 79 17.54 6.16 9.00
N PHE A 80 17.27 6.54 7.75
CA PHE A 80 17.51 7.88 7.23
C PHE A 80 16.71 8.96 7.98
N ILE A 81 15.44 8.71 8.30
CA ILE A 81 14.62 9.65 9.10
C ILE A 81 15.13 9.74 10.54
N GLN A 82 15.56 8.63 11.14
CA GLN A 82 16.16 8.62 12.47
C GLN A 82 17.42 9.49 12.53
N GLU A 83 18.33 9.35 11.56
CA GLU A 83 19.56 10.14 11.47
C GLU A 83 19.27 11.66 11.36
N ILE A 84 18.30 12.06 10.53
CA ILE A 84 17.90 13.47 10.43
C ILE A 84 17.32 13.96 11.77
N ALA A 85 16.48 13.15 12.41
CA ALA A 85 15.86 13.48 13.69
C ALA A 85 16.89 13.61 14.83
N GLU A 86 17.97 12.82 14.79
CA GLU A 86 19.08 12.91 15.74
C GLU A 86 19.92 14.18 15.54
N ARG A 87 20.19 14.54 14.29
CA ARG A 87 21.00 15.73 13.95
C ARG A 87 20.23 17.05 14.01
N SER A 88 18.89 17.00 14.01
CA SER A 88 18.03 18.18 14.07
C SER A 88 16.91 18.04 15.09
N PRO A 89 17.16 18.35 16.37
CA PRO A 89 16.14 18.31 17.43
C PRO A 89 14.91 19.19 17.10
N LEU A 90 15.12 20.32 16.42
CA LEU A 90 14.04 21.23 16.00
C LEU A 90 13.10 20.59 14.97
N GLN A 91 13.63 19.76 14.06
CA GLN A 91 12.82 19.09 13.04
C GLN A 91 12.31 17.73 13.50
N LYS A 92 12.92 17.13 14.53
CA LYS A 92 12.54 15.82 15.07
C LYS A 92 11.06 15.70 15.34
N GLU A 93 10.48 16.60 16.12
CA GLU A 93 9.06 16.53 16.50
C GLU A 93 8.18 16.55 15.24
N ARG A 94 8.42 17.50 14.35
CA ARG A 94 7.69 17.67 13.09
C ARG A 94 7.79 16.45 12.17
N LEU A 95 8.99 15.88 12.04
CA LEU A 95 9.23 14.66 11.25
C LEU A 95 8.51 13.45 11.87
N MET A 96 8.53 13.32 13.20
CA MET A 96 7.83 12.25 13.91
C MET A 96 6.31 12.36 13.75
N THR A 97 5.75 13.58 13.83
CA THR A 97 4.32 13.81 13.60
C THR A 97 3.90 13.39 12.19
N ILE A 98 4.68 13.73 11.17
CA ILE A 98 4.41 13.31 9.78
C ILE A 98 4.52 11.79 9.65
N ALA A 99 5.58 11.19 10.19
CA ALA A 99 5.76 9.73 10.16
C ALA A 99 4.64 8.97 10.90
N GLU A 100 4.10 9.52 11.99
CA GLU A 100 2.95 8.97 12.70
C GLU A 100 1.68 9.07 11.85
N ARG A 101 1.40 10.24 11.26
CA ARG A 101 0.24 10.42 10.37
C ARG A 101 0.26 9.44 9.20
N LEU A 102 1.40 9.27 8.54
CA LEU A 102 1.55 8.33 7.42
C LEU A 102 1.33 6.88 7.84
N ARG A 103 1.80 6.48 9.03
CA ARG A 103 1.51 5.15 9.59
C ARG A 103 0.02 4.95 9.86
N GLN A 104 -0.66 5.97 10.39
CA GLN A 104 -2.10 5.93 10.63
C GLN A 104 -2.91 5.89 9.34
N GLU A 105 -2.52 6.65 8.32
CA GLU A 105 -3.13 6.60 6.98
C GLU A 105 -2.96 5.21 6.36
N GLY A 106 -1.73 4.67 6.37
CA GLY A 106 -1.46 3.32 5.87
C GLY A 106 -2.25 2.23 6.60
N HIS A 107 -2.38 2.33 7.93
CA HIS A 107 -3.18 1.39 8.71
C HIS A 107 -4.68 1.48 8.37
N GLN A 108 -5.21 2.70 8.21
CA GLN A 108 -6.61 2.89 7.83
C GLN A 108 -6.90 2.36 6.43
N ILE A 109 -6.01 2.61 5.47
CA ILE A 109 -6.14 2.09 4.10
C ILE A 109 -6.14 0.56 4.14
N GLY A 110 -5.13 -0.05 4.76
CA GLY A 110 -5.04 -1.51 4.85
C GLY A 110 -6.21 -2.16 5.59
N TRP A 111 -6.76 -1.51 6.62
CA TRP A 111 -7.95 -1.99 7.31
C TRP A 111 -9.21 -1.91 6.43
N GLN A 112 -9.38 -0.83 5.66
CA GLN A 112 -10.51 -0.69 4.74
C GLN A 112 -10.45 -1.70 3.61
N GLU A 113 -9.28 -1.85 2.98
CA GLU A 113 -9.04 -2.84 1.92
C GLU A 113 -9.31 -4.26 2.43
N GLY A 114 -8.70 -4.66 3.56
CA GLY A 114 -8.91 -5.98 4.13
C GLY A 114 -10.37 -6.24 4.55
N LYS A 115 -11.10 -5.22 5.01
CA LYS A 115 -12.55 -5.36 5.31
C LYS A 115 -13.38 -5.55 4.05
N ILE A 116 -13.06 -4.85 2.96
CA ILE A 116 -13.77 -4.98 1.69
C ILE A 116 -13.52 -6.36 1.08
N GLU A 117 -12.26 -6.78 1.02
CA GLU A 117 -11.86 -8.10 0.53
C GLU A 117 -12.52 -9.21 1.33
N GLY A 118 -12.38 -9.18 2.67
CA GLY A 118 -12.98 -10.18 3.54
C GLY A 118 -14.51 -10.23 3.46
N TRP A 119 -15.19 -9.08 3.25
CA TRP A 119 -16.63 -9.07 3.03
C TRP A 119 -17.03 -9.68 1.69
N GLN A 120 -16.26 -9.41 0.62
CA GLN A 120 -16.53 -9.96 -0.71
C GLN A 120 -16.30 -11.47 -0.74
N GLU A 121 -15.18 -11.94 -0.20
CA GLU A 121 -14.85 -13.36 -0.07
C GLU A 121 -15.90 -14.08 0.78
N GLY A 122 -16.18 -13.59 1.99
CA GLY A 122 -17.16 -14.22 2.89
C GLY A 122 -18.58 -14.24 2.30
N LYS A 123 -18.97 -13.22 1.51
CA LYS A 123 -20.27 -13.23 0.81
C LYS A 123 -20.31 -14.27 -0.30
N LEU A 124 -19.23 -14.42 -1.07
CA LEU A 124 -19.15 -15.40 -2.15
C LEU A 124 -19.13 -16.84 -1.60
N GLU A 125 -18.31 -17.08 -0.59
CA GLU A 125 -18.23 -18.38 0.10
C GLU A 125 -19.58 -18.74 0.73
N GLY A 126 -20.19 -17.83 1.48
CA GLY A 126 -21.48 -18.08 2.11
C GLY A 126 -22.63 -18.31 1.11
N LEU A 127 -22.59 -17.66 -0.06
CA LEU A 127 -23.55 -17.92 -1.13
C LEU A 127 -23.34 -19.31 -1.76
N GLN A 128 -22.09 -19.69 -2.03
CA GLN A 128 -21.77 -21.01 -2.58
C GLN A 128 -22.13 -22.13 -1.60
N GLU A 129 -21.79 -21.98 -0.33
CA GLU A 129 -22.12 -22.93 0.72
C GLU A 129 -23.65 -23.06 0.90
N GLY A 130 -24.37 -21.93 0.96
CA GLY A 130 -25.83 -21.93 1.05
C GLY A 130 -26.53 -22.59 -0.15
N MET A 131 -26.04 -22.35 -1.37
CA MET A 131 -26.55 -23.02 -2.58
C MET A 131 -26.27 -24.53 -2.54
N ARG A 132 -25.07 -24.92 -2.11
CA ARG A 132 -24.65 -26.32 -2.00
C ARG A 132 -25.47 -27.06 -0.95
N GLU A 133 -25.69 -26.48 0.23
CA GLU A 133 -26.56 -27.04 1.25
C GLU A 133 -28.01 -27.23 0.75
N GLN A 134 -28.54 -26.24 0.03
CA GLN A 134 -29.88 -26.35 -0.54
C GLN A 134 -29.97 -27.44 -1.60
N ALA A 135 -28.97 -27.54 -2.49
CA ALA A 135 -28.90 -28.62 -3.46
C ALA A 135 -28.90 -30.00 -2.78
N ILE A 136 -28.15 -30.16 -1.69
CA ILE A 136 -28.09 -31.41 -0.92
C ILE A 136 -29.45 -31.71 -0.27
N LYS A 137 -30.10 -30.72 0.36
CA LYS A 137 -31.44 -30.90 0.96
C LYS A 137 -32.48 -31.31 -0.08
N ILE A 138 -32.41 -30.75 -1.28
CA ILE A 138 -33.30 -31.11 -2.39
C ILE A 138 -32.99 -32.53 -2.86
N ALA A 139 -31.72 -32.88 -3.07
CA ALA A 139 -31.30 -34.21 -3.50
C ALA A 139 -31.77 -35.30 -2.52
N LEU A 140 -31.61 -35.09 -1.21
CA LEU A 140 -32.06 -36.04 -0.18
C LEU A 140 -33.58 -36.25 -0.24
N ARG A 141 -34.37 -35.18 -0.37
CA ARG A 141 -35.83 -35.29 -0.53
C ARG A 141 -36.24 -36.03 -1.81
N MET A 142 -35.52 -35.81 -2.91
CA MET A 142 -35.78 -36.51 -4.18
C MET A 142 -35.53 -38.01 -4.03
N LEU A 143 -34.45 -38.39 -3.34
CA LEU A 143 -34.13 -39.79 -3.04
C LEU A 143 -35.18 -40.43 -2.10
N GLU A 144 -35.63 -39.71 -1.07
CA GLU A 144 -36.73 -40.16 -0.19
C GLU A 144 -38.04 -40.41 -0.96
N GLN A 145 -38.29 -39.64 -2.02
CA GLN A 145 -39.44 -39.82 -2.92
C GLN A 145 -39.25 -40.96 -3.93
N GLY A 146 -38.11 -41.66 -3.90
CA GLY A 146 -37.80 -42.77 -4.79
C GLY A 146 -37.38 -42.36 -6.20
N ILE A 147 -36.94 -41.11 -6.39
CA ILE A 147 -36.35 -40.68 -7.66
C ILE A 147 -34.99 -41.36 -7.84
N ASP A 148 -34.74 -41.82 -9.07
CA ASP A 148 -33.51 -42.49 -9.45
C ASP A 148 -32.25 -41.67 -9.10
N ARG A 149 -31.25 -42.34 -8.54
CA ARG A 149 -30.05 -41.70 -7.97
C ARG A 149 -29.18 -41.03 -9.04
N ASP A 150 -29.03 -41.65 -10.20
CA ASP A 150 -28.24 -41.07 -11.30
C ASP A 150 -28.92 -39.81 -11.84
N LEU A 151 -30.26 -39.82 -11.90
CA LEU A 151 -31.04 -38.65 -12.27
C LEU A 151 -30.93 -37.50 -11.24
N VAL A 152 -30.91 -37.81 -9.94
CA VAL A 152 -30.73 -36.81 -8.87
C VAL A 152 -29.34 -36.16 -8.93
N LEU A 153 -28.28 -36.94 -9.10
CA LEU A 153 -26.91 -36.43 -9.24
C LEU A 153 -26.77 -35.52 -10.47
N ALA A 154 -27.34 -35.94 -11.61
CA ALA A 154 -27.33 -35.13 -12.84
C ALA A 154 -28.11 -33.81 -12.69
N ALA A 155 -29.26 -33.83 -12.01
CA ALA A 155 -30.12 -32.65 -11.85
C ALA A 155 -29.58 -31.63 -10.83
N THR A 156 -28.89 -32.10 -9.79
CA THR A 156 -28.38 -31.24 -8.69
C THR A 156 -26.90 -30.86 -8.86
N GLN A 157 -26.21 -31.45 -9.83
CA GLN A 157 -24.77 -31.28 -10.09
C GLN A 157 -23.89 -31.62 -8.86
N LEU A 158 -24.43 -32.45 -7.95
CA LEU A 158 -23.71 -32.93 -6.78
C LEU A 158 -22.89 -34.18 -7.12
N SER A 159 -21.82 -34.39 -6.38
CA SER A 159 -21.06 -35.63 -6.42
C SER A 159 -21.60 -36.68 -5.44
N GLU A 160 -21.28 -37.95 -5.65
CA GLU A 160 -21.55 -39.03 -4.69
C GLU A 160 -20.97 -38.73 -3.29
N ALA A 161 -19.79 -38.10 -3.23
CA ALA A 161 -19.15 -37.72 -1.98
C ALA A 161 -19.93 -36.63 -1.22
N ASP A 162 -20.58 -35.72 -1.95
CA ASP A 162 -21.35 -34.61 -1.38
C ASP A 162 -22.58 -35.12 -0.60
N LEU A 163 -23.20 -36.21 -1.10
CA LEU A 163 -24.33 -36.88 -0.46
C LEU A 163 -23.88 -37.83 0.66
N ALA A 164 -22.75 -38.52 0.46
CA ALA A 164 -22.22 -39.45 1.46
C ALA A 164 -21.79 -38.75 2.76
N ALA A 165 -21.24 -37.53 2.68
CA ALA A 165 -20.82 -36.75 3.84
C ALA A 165 -21.98 -36.23 4.71
N ASN A 166 -23.22 -36.23 4.20
CA ASN A 166 -24.41 -35.68 4.88
C ASN A 166 -25.48 -36.73 5.22
N ASN A 167 -25.17 -38.02 5.10
CA ASN A 167 -26.06 -39.15 5.44
C ASN A 167 -25.85 -39.67 6.89
N HIS A 168 -25.68 -38.76 7.86
CA HIS A 168 -25.55 -39.09 9.29
C HIS A 168 -26.82 -38.80 10.09
#